data_AF-A0AAV4GEP1-F1
#
_entry.id   AF-A0AAV4GEP1-F1
#
_cell.length_a   1.000
_cell.length_b   1.000
_cell.length_c   1.000
_cell.angle_alpha   90.00
_cell.angle_beta   90.00
_cell.angle_gamma   90.00
#
_symmetry.space_group_name_H-M   'P 1'
#
loop_
_entity.id
_entity.type
_entity.pdbx_description
1 polymer ?
#
loop_
_entity_poly.entity_id
_entity_poly.type
_entity_poly.pdbx_seq_one_letter_code
_entity_poly.pdbx_strand_id
1 'polypeptide(L)'
;MQKLKKKIARAVEYLHGKKIVHGDIKPNNVLIDGEGTAVLTDFGLSRLLPNYSVEIFIDYGTKGYLAPEADGNSRVNPYKVDMYALGVTFWHMLFKQKPRPDTEFLRQVQEANLSPSLKHLLECLLQTDPSLRSSASQVIEFEAAAAVTAAAAVVVVVVVLVVVVIVSVVVVVVVVVVVEVVVIVVVVVGVVVVRVVVVVVVVVVVVVVVVVVRVVVVVVVVVVVVVVVRVEKVEVVVEEVIVVVILVVAVI
;
A
#
# COMPACT_ATOMS: atom_id res chain seq x y z
N MET A 1 -6.62 17.62 21.89
CA MET A 1 -5.36 18.34 22.16
C MET A 1 -4.75 19.02 20.93
N GLN A 2 -4.54 18.32 19.80
CA GLN A 2 -3.88 18.93 18.61
C GLN A 2 -4.60 20.19 18.06
N LYS A 3 -5.90 20.10 17.79
CA LYS A 3 -6.71 21.25 17.33
C LYS A 3 -6.67 22.45 18.29
N LEU A 4 -6.55 22.18 19.59
CA LEU A 4 -6.57 23.18 20.65
C LEU A 4 -5.25 23.99 20.68
N LYS A 5 -4.10 23.29 20.67
CA LYS A 5 -2.77 23.92 20.63
C LYS A 5 -2.61 24.87 19.44
N LYS A 6 -3.02 24.41 18.24
CA LYS A 6 -2.97 25.21 17.02
C LYS A 6 -3.80 26.50 17.12
N LYS A 7 -4.99 26.43 17.71
CA LYS A 7 -5.85 27.61 17.90
C LYS A 7 -5.21 28.61 18.87
N ILE A 8 -4.63 28.14 19.97
CA ILE A 8 -3.93 29.00 20.94
C ILE A 8 -2.69 29.64 20.27
N ALA A 9 -1.87 28.87 19.57
CA ALA A 9 -0.69 29.40 18.86
C ALA A 9 -1.06 30.47 17.81
N ARG A 10 -2.17 30.26 17.07
CA ARG A 10 -2.71 31.26 16.13
C ARG A 10 -3.21 32.53 16.82
N ALA A 11 -3.82 32.41 18.00
CA ALA A 11 -4.22 33.59 18.77
C ALA A 11 -2.99 34.40 19.19
N VAL A 12 -1.93 33.74 19.68
CA VAL A 12 -0.67 34.40 20.03
C VAL A 12 0.00 35.03 18.82
N GLU A 13 0.05 34.33 17.67
CA GLU A 13 0.55 34.88 16.41
C GLU A 13 -0.20 36.16 16.02
N TYR A 14 -1.53 36.13 16.09
CA TYR A 14 -2.35 37.29 15.77
C TYR A 14 -2.03 38.48 16.68
N LEU A 15 -1.92 38.27 18.00
CA LEU A 15 -1.54 39.31 18.95
C LEU A 15 -0.15 39.87 18.65
N HIS A 16 0.84 38.99 18.46
CA HIS A 16 2.21 39.40 18.15
C HIS A 16 2.30 40.15 16.82
N GLY A 17 1.52 39.75 15.81
CA GLY A 17 1.36 40.47 14.55
C GLY A 17 0.74 41.86 14.71
N LYS A 18 -0.12 42.05 15.70
CA LYS A 18 -0.70 43.34 16.10
C LYS A 18 0.18 44.12 17.08
N LYS A 19 1.41 43.68 17.33
CA LYS A 19 2.35 44.29 18.29
C LYS A 19 1.85 44.26 19.73
N ILE A 20 1.03 43.27 20.07
CA ILE A 20 0.46 43.08 21.40
C ILE A 20 1.10 41.84 22.01
N VAL A 21 1.66 41.99 23.20
CA VAL A 21 2.03 40.84 24.05
C VAL A 21 0.92 40.59 25.04
N HIS A 22 0.62 39.32 25.30
CA HIS A 22 -0.46 38.92 26.20
C HIS A 22 -0.06 39.12 27.66
N GLY A 23 1.14 38.66 28.03
CA GLY A 23 1.73 38.85 29.36
C GLY A 23 1.31 37.84 30.43
N ASP A 24 0.23 37.10 30.21
CA ASP A 24 -0.25 36.08 31.16
C ASP A 24 -0.87 34.84 30.48
N ILE A 25 -0.13 34.24 29.55
CA ILE A 25 -0.59 33.03 28.84
C ILE A 25 -0.55 31.83 29.80
N LYS A 26 -1.73 31.28 30.11
CA LYS A 26 -1.92 30.11 30.97
C LYS A 26 -3.26 29.43 30.66
N PRO A 27 -3.47 28.15 31.04
CA PRO A 27 -4.73 27.44 30.78
C PRO A 27 -5.97 28.17 31.31
N ASN A 28 -5.90 28.85 32.44
CA ASN A 28 -7.04 29.61 33.00
C ASN A 28 -7.49 30.75 32.08
N ASN A 29 -6.58 31.27 31.26
CA ASN A 29 -6.83 32.36 30.32
C ASN A 29 -7.12 31.81 28.91
N VAL A 30 -7.37 30.51 28.78
CA VAL A 30 -7.80 29.86 27.53
C VAL A 30 -9.20 29.29 27.74
N LEU A 31 -10.21 29.98 27.18
CA LEU A 31 -11.58 29.49 27.18
C LEU A 31 -11.80 28.52 26.02
N ILE A 32 -12.67 27.55 26.21
CA ILE A 32 -13.07 26.60 25.18
C ILE A 32 -14.58 26.73 25.02
N ASP A 33 -15.04 27.06 23.81
CA ASP A 33 -16.47 27.11 23.51
C ASP A 33 -17.09 25.70 23.32
N GLY A 34 -18.41 25.63 23.15
CA GLY A 34 -19.15 24.38 22.94
C GLY A 34 -18.75 23.62 21.67
N GLU A 35 -18.06 24.27 20.73
CA GLU A 35 -17.55 23.68 19.49
C GLU A 35 -16.08 23.25 19.59
N GLY A 36 -15.46 23.42 20.76
CA GLY A 36 -14.06 23.08 21.00
C GLY A 36 -13.06 24.09 20.42
N THR A 37 -13.44 25.34 20.28
CA THR A 37 -12.57 26.46 19.90
C THR A 37 -11.92 27.09 21.11
N ALA A 38 -10.58 27.14 21.11
CA ALA A 38 -9.82 27.92 22.08
C ALA A 38 -9.90 29.42 21.76
N VAL A 39 -10.20 30.22 22.77
CA VAL A 39 -10.13 31.67 22.75
C VAL A 39 -9.23 32.12 23.90
N LEU A 40 -8.23 32.94 23.60
CA LEU A 40 -7.37 33.55 24.61
C LEU A 40 -8.10 34.75 25.23
N THR A 41 -8.13 34.84 26.56
CA THR A 41 -8.86 35.85 27.33
C THR A 41 -7.94 36.50 28.38
N ASP A 42 -8.45 37.49 29.09
CA ASP A 42 -7.78 38.21 30.18
C ASP A 42 -6.54 39.01 29.72
N PHE A 43 -6.83 40.11 29.03
CA PHE A 43 -5.85 41.07 28.52
C PHE A 43 -5.39 42.09 29.58
N GLY A 44 -5.65 41.86 30.87
CA GLY A 44 -5.34 42.82 31.94
C GLY A 44 -3.85 43.12 32.09
N LEU A 45 -2.98 42.22 31.63
CA LEU A 45 -1.52 42.36 31.63
C LEU A 45 -0.94 42.57 30.23
N SER A 46 -1.79 42.74 29.21
CA SER A 46 -1.34 42.89 27.84
C SER A 46 -0.76 44.27 27.57
N ARG A 47 0.23 44.34 26.66
CA ARG A 47 0.92 45.59 26.32
C ARG A 47 1.11 45.74 24.83
N LEU A 48 0.92 46.97 24.33
CA LEU A 48 1.27 47.34 22.95
C LEU A 48 2.76 47.71 22.88
N LEU A 49 3.54 46.93 22.14
CA LEU A 49 4.99 47.05 22.03
C LEU A 49 5.41 47.15 20.55
N PRO A 50 5.56 48.36 19.97
CA PRO A 50 5.75 48.52 18.53
C PRO A 50 6.99 47.81 17.96
N ASN A 51 8.04 47.68 18.76
CA ASN A 51 9.32 47.08 18.39
C ASN A 51 9.43 45.65 18.94
N TYR A 52 9.73 44.68 18.06
CA TYR A 52 9.93 43.26 18.43
C TYR A 52 11.22 43.01 19.21
N SER A 53 12.19 43.92 19.13
CA SER A 53 13.46 43.84 19.86
C SER A 53 13.44 44.65 21.15
N VAL A 54 12.27 45.11 21.60
CA VAL A 54 12.17 45.84 22.86
C VAL A 54 12.47 44.91 24.03
N GLU A 55 13.26 45.40 24.97
CA GLU A 55 13.48 44.74 26.25
C GLU A 55 12.92 45.62 27.36
N ILE A 56 12.17 45.04 28.29
CA ILE A 56 11.59 45.74 29.44
C ILE A 56 11.77 44.91 30.70
N PHE A 57 11.69 45.55 31.86
CA PHE A 57 11.51 44.84 33.12
C PHE A 57 10.09 44.27 33.15
N ILE A 58 9.97 42.99 33.51
CA ILE A 58 8.69 42.32 33.68
C ILE A 58 8.51 42.04 35.17
N ASP A 59 7.52 42.68 35.77
CA ASP A 59 7.11 42.52 37.17
C ASP A 59 5.71 41.89 37.30
N TYR A 60 5.19 41.36 36.19
CA TYR A 60 3.84 40.83 36.05
C TYR A 60 3.84 39.40 35.50
N GLY A 61 2.70 38.72 35.63
CA GLY A 61 2.48 37.37 35.14
C GLY A 61 2.40 36.32 36.25
N THR A 62 2.01 35.10 35.88
CA THR A 62 1.76 34.03 36.85
C THR A 62 3.03 33.20 37.13
N LYS A 63 3.41 33.08 38.41
CA LYS A 63 4.54 32.22 38.85
C LYS A 63 4.39 30.79 38.31
N GLY A 64 5.51 30.22 37.84
CA GLY A 64 5.57 28.91 37.19
C GLY A 64 5.34 28.94 35.67
N TYR A 65 4.77 30.02 35.11
CA TYR A 65 4.66 30.24 33.65
C TYR A 65 5.65 31.28 33.13
N LEU A 66 6.23 32.07 34.03
CA LEU A 66 7.24 33.06 33.69
C LEU A 66 8.48 32.37 33.11
N ALA A 67 9.02 32.99 32.07
CA ALA A 67 10.26 32.56 31.45
C ALA A 67 11.43 32.75 32.43
N PRO A 68 12.45 31.88 32.40
CA PRO A 68 13.57 31.93 33.34
C PRO A 68 14.30 33.27 33.32
N GLU A 69 14.39 33.91 32.15
CA GLU A 69 14.99 35.24 32.02
C GLU A 69 14.18 36.34 32.72
N ALA A 70 12.86 36.17 32.87
CA ALA A 70 11.96 37.16 33.45
C ALA A 70 11.93 37.14 34.98
N ASP A 71 12.51 36.12 35.62
CA ASP A 71 12.68 36.05 37.08
C ASP A 71 13.93 36.82 37.55
N GLY A 72 14.80 37.22 36.61
CA GLY A 72 15.97 38.04 36.88
C GLY A 72 15.66 39.54 36.87
N ASN A 73 16.43 40.33 37.62
CA ASN A 73 16.36 41.80 37.58
C ASN A 73 17.00 42.37 36.29
N SER A 74 16.56 41.87 35.15
CA SER A 74 17.09 42.12 33.81
C SER A 74 15.96 42.56 32.88
N ARG A 75 16.32 43.31 31.84
CA ARG A 75 15.39 43.63 30.77
C ARG A 75 15.28 42.42 29.85
N VAL A 76 14.06 42.05 29.48
CA VAL A 76 13.77 40.87 28.67
C VAL A 76 12.80 41.20 27.55
N ASN A 77 12.80 40.37 26.51
CA ASN A 77 11.90 40.50 25.37
C ASN A 77 10.51 39.88 25.70
N PRO A 78 9.44 40.68 25.84
CA PRO A 78 8.13 40.15 26.27
C PRO A 78 7.48 39.21 25.25
N TYR A 79 7.80 39.35 23.96
CA TYR A 79 7.32 38.41 22.94
C TYR A 79 7.89 37.01 23.17
N LYS A 80 9.17 36.91 23.55
CA LYS A 80 9.79 35.62 23.88
C LYS A 80 9.22 35.06 25.18
N VAL A 81 8.94 35.90 26.17
CA VAL A 81 8.33 35.48 27.43
C VAL A 81 6.94 34.88 27.21
N ASP A 82 6.11 35.48 26.36
CA ASP A 82 4.83 34.91 25.92
C ASP A 82 5.01 33.51 25.29
N MET A 83 6.02 33.34 24.43
CA MET A 83 6.28 32.04 23.79
C MET A 83 6.69 30.96 24.81
N TYR A 84 7.42 31.32 25.86
CA TYR A 84 7.74 30.39 26.94
C TYR A 84 6.48 29.99 27.72
N ALA A 85 5.68 30.98 28.10
CA ALA A 85 4.41 30.77 28.80
C ALA A 85 3.44 29.89 27.98
N LEU A 86 3.45 30.02 26.65
CA LEU A 86 2.74 29.12 25.74
C LEU A 86 3.28 27.68 25.83
N GLY A 87 4.61 27.50 25.85
CA GLY A 87 5.25 26.20 26.07
C GLY A 87 4.84 25.56 27.39
N VAL A 88 4.89 26.31 28.49
CA VAL A 88 4.47 25.85 29.83
C VAL A 88 2.97 25.53 29.84
N THR A 89 2.16 26.32 29.14
CA THR A 89 0.71 26.07 28.99
C THR A 89 0.48 24.72 28.30
N PHE A 90 1.15 24.45 27.19
CA PHE A 90 1.05 23.16 26.50
C PHE A 90 1.55 22.00 27.37
N TRP A 91 2.67 22.20 28.07
CA TRP A 91 3.19 21.23 29.02
C TRP A 91 2.17 20.92 30.11
N HIS A 92 1.60 21.94 30.78
CA HIS A 92 0.60 21.75 31.84
C HIS A 92 -0.61 20.99 31.29
N MET A 93 -1.10 21.36 30.11
CA MET A 93 -2.23 20.68 29.50
C MET A 93 -1.97 19.21 29.16
N LEU A 94 -0.72 18.84 28.85
CA LEU A 94 -0.30 17.48 28.52
C LEU A 94 -0.07 16.63 29.77
N PHE A 95 0.71 17.15 30.72
CA PHE A 95 1.12 16.42 31.92
C PHE A 95 0.07 16.49 33.04
N LYS A 96 -0.93 17.37 32.92
CA LYS A 96 -1.99 17.61 33.92
C LYS A 96 -1.44 17.99 35.30
N GLN A 97 -0.27 18.59 35.32
CA GLN A 97 0.44 19.01 36.51
C GLN A 97 0.52 20.54 36.54
N LYS A 98 0.29 21.12 37.72
CA LYS A 98 0.43 22.56 37.90
C LYS A 98 1.93 22.92 37.86
N PRO A 99 2.36 23.83 36.97
CA PRO A 99 3.77 24.19 36.86
C PRO A 99 4.25 24.91 38.12
N ARG A 100 5.44 24.54 38.59
CA ARG A 100 6.17 25.22 39.67
C ARG A 100 7.46 25.84 39.14
N PRO A 101 8.00 26.90 39.76
CA PRO A 101 9.24 27.53 39.29
C PRO A 101 10.44 26.57 39.16
N ASP A 102 10.51 25.54 39.99
CA ASP A 102 11.54 24.51 40.03
C ASP A 102 11.29 23.34 39.07
N THR A 103 10.27 23.42 38.21
CA THR A 103 9.91 22.30 37.31
C THR A 103 10.92 22.16 36.17
N GLU A 104 11.56 21.01 36.07
CA GLU A 104 12.43 20.63 34.94
C GLU A 104 11.61 20.25 33.70
N PHE A 105 10.96 21.23 33.06
CA PHE A 105 10.02 21.00 31.96
C PHE A 105 10.64 20.20 30.80
N LEU A 106 11.84 20.58 30.35
CA LEU A 106 12.52 19.92 29.24
C LEU A 106 12.86 18.45 29.54
N ARG A 107 13.29 18.14 30.76
CA ARG A 107 13.59 16.76 31.16
C ARG A 107 12.33 15.88 31.12
N GLN A 108 11.21 16.38 31.65
CA GLN A 108 9.96 15.63 31.59
C GLN A 108 9.47 15.43 30.15
N VAL A 109 9.65 16.42 29.28
CA VAL A 109 9.36 16.29 27.84
C VAL A 109 10.28 15.25 27.18
N GLN A 110 11.55 15.18 27.61
CA GLN A 110 12.52 14.22 27.11
C GLN A 110 12.19 12.78 27.49
N GLU A 111 11.78 12.55 28.74
CA GLU A 111 11.44 11.24 29.29
C GLU A 111 10.03 10.75 28.87
N ALA A 112 9.13 11.66 28.48
CA ALA A 112 7.77 11.31 28.12
C ALA A 112 7.63 10.63 26.75
N ASN A 113 6.70 9.67 26.67
CA ASN A 113 6.33 9.02 25.42
C ASN A 113 5.40 9.91 24.57
N LEU A 114 5.98 10.92 23.92
CA LEU A 114 5.30 11.89 23.05
C LEU A 114 5.67 11.68 21.58
N SER A 115 4.80 12.12 20.66
CA SER A 115 5.15 12.13 19.23
C SER A 115 6.38 13.03 18.98
N PRO A 116 7.29 12.67 18.04
CA PRO A 116 8.49 13.44 17.77
C PRO A 116 8.20 14.92 17.47
N SER A 117 7.13 15.18 16.72
CA SER A 117 6.65 16.54 16.42
C SER A 117 6.26 17.34 17.67
N LEU A 118 5.57 16.70 18.63
CA LEU A 118 5.14 17.38 19.84
C LEU A 118 6.32 17.63 20.78
N LYS A 119 7.25 16.67 20.86
CA LYS A 119 8.47 16.79 21.64
C LYS A 119 9.31 17.97 21.15
N HIS A 120 9.57 18.02 19.84
CA HIS A 120 10.31 19.11 19.22
C HIS A 120 9.62 20.48 19.42
N LEU A 121 8.30 20.55 19.24
CA LEU A 121 7.54 21.77 19.50
C LEU A 121 7.74 22.31 20.93
N LEU A 122 7.63 21.43 21.93
CA LEU A 122 7.81 21.81 23.33
C LEU A 122 9.26 22.22 23.62
N GLU A 123 10.23 21.50 23.07
CA GLU A 123 11.67 21.84 23.18
C GLU A 123 11.97 23.21 22.58
N CYS A 124 11.35 23.57 21.44
CA CYS A 124 11.49 24.88 20.82
C CYS A 124 10.85 26.03 21.62
N LEU A 125 9.78 25.76 22.37
CA LEU A 125 9.10 26.77 23.19
C LEU A 125 9.72 26.95 24.57
N LEU A 126 10.27 25.87 25.14
CA LEU A 126 10.79 25.83 26.52
C LEU A 126 12.31 26.06 26.60
N GLN A 127 12.94 26.58 25.53
CA GLN A 127 14.34 26.97 25.54
C GLN A 127 14.62 28.01 26.64
N THR A 128 15.69 27.77 27.41
CA THR A 128 16.20 28.72 28.41
C THR A 128 16.75 29.98 27.74
N ASP A 129 17.42 29.84 26.60
CA ASP A 129 17.87 30.97 25.78
C ASP A 129 16.68 31.53 24.96
N PRO A 130 16.27 32.79 25.17
CA PRO A 130 15.16 33.40 24.44
C PRO A 130 15.41 33.52 22.93
N SER A 131 16.66 33.59 22.49
CA SER A 131 17.03 33.73 21.09
C SER A 131 16.71 32.46 20.29
N LEU A 132 16.90 31.29 20.91
CA LEU A 132 16.60 29.97 20.34
C LEU A 132 15.11 29.62 20.37
N ARG A 133 14.32 30.37 21.16
CA ARG A 133 12.89 30.12 21.33
C ARG A 133 12.11 30.49 20.07
N SER A 134 11.29 29.56 19.56
CA SER A 134 10.51 29.79 18.34
C SER A 134 9.44 30.88 18.51
N SER A 135 9.16 31.62 17.44
CA SER A 135 8.01 32.54 17.37
C SER A 135 6.71 31.78 17.11
N ALA A 136 5.56 32.43 17.34
CA ALA A 136 4.26 31.84 17.08
C ALA A 136 4.07 31.42 15.61
N SER A 137 4.60 32.20 14.66
CA SER A 137 4.58 31.85 13.23
C SER A 137 5.41 30.60 12.92
N GLN A 138 6.63 30.51 13.48
CA GLN A 138 7.48 29.33 13.31
C GLN A 138 6.82 28.05 13.87
N VAL A 139 6.09 28.18 14.99
CA VAL A 139 5.31 27.07 15.57
C VAL A 139 4.20 26.59 14.61
N ILE A 140 3.48 27.53 13.99
CA ILE A 140 2.39 27.21 13.06
C ILE A 140 2.94 26.61 11.77
N GLU A 141 4.06 27.12 11.26
CA GLU A 141 4.77 26.57 10.10
C GLU A 141 5.26 25.14 10.35
N PHE A 142 5.85 24.89 11.53
CA PHE A 142 6.30 23.55 11.91
C PHE A 142 5.13 22.55 11.96
N GLU A 143 4.01 22.93 12.58
CA GLU A 143 2.81 22.08 12.59
C GLU A 143 2.23 21.84 11.19
N ALA A 144 2.27 22.85 10.31
CA ALA A 144 1.82 22.72 8.93
C ALA A 144 2.72 21.76 8.12
N ALA A 145 4.04 21.90 8.25
CA ALA A 145 5.01 21.02 7.59
C ALA A 145 4.85 19.56 8.05
N ALA A 146 4.69 19.34 9.36
CA ALA A 146 4.46 18.00 9.89
C ALA A 146 3.19 17.33 9.34
N ALA A 147 2.13 18.11 9.12
CA ALA A 147 0.88 17.60 8.53
C ALA A 147 1.04 17.22 7.04
N VAL A 148 1.80 18.01 6.27
CA VAL A 148 2.09 17.73 4.85
C VAL A 148 2.91 16.45 4.72
N THR A 149 3.94 16.28 5.54
CA THR A 149 4.78 15.06 5.53
C THR A 149 3.96 13.81 5.86
N ALA A 150 3.07 13.89 6.86
CA ALA A 150 2.17 12.78 7.20
C ALA A 150 1.21 12.45 6.05
N ALA A 151 0.62 13.46 5.41
CA ALA A 151 -0.26 13.26 4.26
C ALA A 151 0.49 12.64 3.07
N ALA A 152 1.71 13.10 2.78
CA ALA A 152 2.55 12.54 1.73
C ALA A 152 2.88 11.06 1.99
N ALA A 153 3.21 10.69 3.24
CA ALA A 153 3.45 9.30 3.61
C ALA A 153 2.21 8.42 3.35
N VAL A 154 1.01 8.90 3.69
CA VAL A 154 -0.24 8.18 3.41
C VAL A 154 -0.45 8.00 1.91
N VAL A 155 -0.21 9.04 1.10
CA VAL A 155 -0.31 8.94 -0.37
C VAL A 155 0.66 7.89 -0.91
N VAL A 156 1.91 7.87 -0.43
CA VAL A 156 2.90 6.86 -0.84
C VAL A 156 2.42 5.46 -0.50
N VAL A 157 1.91 5.23 0.72
CA VAL A 157 1.36 3.91 1.13
C VAL A 157 0.19 3.50 0.24
N VAL A 158 -0.73 4.41 -0.05
CA VAL A 158 -1.88 4.14 -0.93
C VAL A 158 -1.41 3.78 -2.34
N VAL A 159 -0.45 4.53 -2.89
CA VAL A 159 0.13 4.24 -4.22
C VAL A 159 0.78 2.86 -4.23
N VAL A 160 1.57 2.51 -3.22
CA VAL A 160 2.19 1.18 -3.10
C VAL A 160 1.12 0.08 -3.05
N LEU A 161 0.07 0.25 -2.25
CA LEU A 161 -1.03 -0.72 -2.18
C LEU A 161 -1.74 -0.88 -3.53
N VAL A 162 -2.02 0.22 -4.22
CA VAL A 162 -2.64 0.19 -5.55
C VAL A 162 -1.75 -0.57 -6.54
N VAL A 163 -0.45 -0.30 -6.55
CA VAL A 163 0.51 -1.01 -7.40
C VAL A 163 0.53 -2.50 -7.08
N VAL A 164 0.57 -2.89 -5.80
CA VAL A 164 0.51 -4.30 -5.37
C VAL A 164 -0.76 -4.98 -5.86
N VAL A 165 -1.91 -4.32 -5.75
CA VAL A 165 -3.20 -4.86 -6.24
C VAL A 165 -3.16 -5.04 -7.76
N ILE A 166 -2.70 -4.03 -8.51
CA ILE A 166 -2.58 -4.11 -9.97
C ILE A 166 -1.69 -5.28 -10.38
N VAL A 167 -0.49 -5.39 -9.80
CA VAL A 167 0.44 -6.49 -10.07
C VAL A 167 -0.21 -7.84 -9.76
N SER A 168 -0.90 -7.95 -8.62
CA SER A 168 -1.59 -9.18 -8.23
C SER A 168 -2.67 -9.58 -9.24
N VAL A 169 -3.48 -8.62 -9.70
CA VAL A 169 -4.51 -8.85 -10.73
C VAL A 169 -3.86 -9.29 -12.05
N VAL A 170 -2.80 -8.62 -12.48
CA VAL A 170 -2.06 -8.98 -13.71
C VAL A 170 -1.53 -10.41 -13.62
N VAL A 171 -0.93 -10.80 -12.50
CA VAL A 171 -0.44 -12.17 -12.28
C VAL A 171 -1.58 -13.18 -12.39
N VAL A 172 -2.72 -12.93 -11.75
CA VAL A 172 -3.89 -13.82 -11.83
C VAL A 172 -4.37 -13.96 -13.27
N VAL A 173 -4.50 -12.85 -14.01
CA VAL A 173 -4.91 -12.88 -15.43
C VAL A 173 -3.93 -13.71 -16.26
N VAL A 174 -2.62 -13.49 -16.10
CA VAL A 174 -1.59 -14.26 -16.83
C VAL A 174 -1.71 -15.75 -16.53
N VAL A 175 -1.87 -16.13 -15.25
CA VAL A 175 -2.04 -17.53 -14.86
C VAL A 175 -3.27 -18.15 -15.51
N VAL A 176 -4.42 -17.46 -15.49
CA VAL A 176 -5.65 -17.94 -16.13
C VAL A 176 -5.45 -18.16 -17.63
N VAL A 177 -4.86 -17.19 -18.33
CA VAL A 177 -4.59 -17.29 -19.78
C VAL A 177 -3.67 -18.47 -20.07
N VAL A 178 -2.59 -18.66 -19.28
CA VAL A 178 -1.68 -19.79 -19.45
C VAL A 178 -2.40 -21.11 -19.26
N VAL A 179 -3.22 -21.24 -18.21
CA VAL A 179 -4.00 -22.45 -17.95
C VAL A 179 -4.96 -22.75 -19.10
N GLU A 180 -5.70 -21.75 -19.58
CA GLU A 180 -6.61 -21.92 -20.73
C GLU A 180 -5.87 -22.40 -21.98
N VAL A 181 -4.74 -21.77 -22.32
CA VAL A 181 -3.92 -22.17 -23.47
C VAL A 181 -3.44 -23.61 -23.32
N VAL A 182 -2.95 -24.00 -22.14
CA VAL A 182 -2.50 -25.37 -21.88
C VAL A 182 -3.65 -26.36 -22.06
N VAL A 183 -4.83 -26.06 -21.51
CA VAL A 183 -6.02 -26.92 -21.65
C VAL A 183 -6.41 -27.07 -23.12
N ILE A 184 -6.45 -25.97 -23.87
CA ILE A 184 -6.75 -25.99 -25.31
C ILE A 184 -5.76 -26.88 -26.05
N VAL A 185 -4.44 -26.72 -25.80
CA VAL A 185 -3.40 -27.53 -26.44
C VAL A 185 -3.58 -29.01 -26.13
N VAL A 186 -3.79 -29.37 -24.86
CA VAL A 186 -3.99 -30.76 -24.44
C VAL A 186 -5.22 -31.38 -25.11
N VAL A 187 -6.34 -30.65 -25.16
CA VAL A 187 -7.57 -31.12 -25.81
C VAL A 187 -7.37 -31.31 -27.31
N VAL A 188 -6.78 -30.32 -27.99
CA VAL A 188 -6.54 -30.38 -29.44
C VAL A 188 -5.62 -31.55 -29.78
N VAL A 189 -4.50 -31.69 -29.07
CA VAL A 189 -3.56 -32.81 -29.26
C VAL A 189 -4.26 -34.15 -29.00
N GLY A 190 -5.03 -34.26 -27.92
CA GLY A 190 -5.80 -35.46 -27.60
C GLY A 190 -6.77 -35.86 -28.72
N VAL A 191 -7.55 -34.91 -29.24
CA VAL A 191 -8.49 -35.15 -30.35
C VAL A 191 -7.76 -35.59 -31.61
N VAL A 192 -6.63 -34.95 -31.95
CA VAL A 192 -5.83 -35.31 -33.13
C VAL A 192 -5.28 -36.73 -33.00
N VAL A 193 -4.70 -37.07 -31.84
CA VAL A 193 -4.15 -38.41 -31.59
C VAL A 193 -5.24 -39.47 -31.70
N VAL A 194 -6.40 -39.27 -31.06
CA VAL A 194 -7.53 -40.20 -31.15
C VAL A 194 -7.98 -40.38 -32.60
N ARG A 195 -8.12 -39.30 -33.37
CA ARG A 195 -8.47 -39.37 -34.80
C ARG A 195 -7.47 -40.20 -35.60
N VAL A 196 -6.17 -39.96 -35.43
CA VAL A 196 -5.12 -40.69 -36.13
C VAL A 196 -5.16 -42.17 -35.78
N VAL A 197 -5.28 -42.51 -34.49
CA VAL A 197 -5.37 -43.91 -34.03
C VAL A 197 -6.58 -44.60 -34.64
N VAL A 198 -7.76 -43.98 -34.63
CA VAL A 198 -8.97 -44.54 -35.24
C VAL A 198 -8.79 -44.79 -36.74
N VAL A 199 -8.24 -43.83 -37.47
CA VAL A 199 -7.98 -43.99 -38.91
C VAL A 199 -7.02 -45.15 -39.17
N VAL A 200 -5.92 -45.23 -38.42
CA VAL A 200 -4.94 -46.32 -38.55
C VAL A 200 -5.59 -47.68 -38.26
N VAL A 201 -6.37 -47.80 -37.18
CA VAL A 201 -7.07 -49.04 -36.83
C VAL A 201 -8.03 -49.45 -37.93
N VAL A 202 -8.84 -48.52 -38.45
CA VAL A 202 -9.78 -48.79 -39.55
C VAL A 202 -9.04 -49.26 -40.80
N VAL A 203 -7.95 -48.59 -41.18
CA VAL A 203 -7.14 -48.99 -42.34
C VAL A 203 -6.57 -50.40 -42.15
N VAL A 204 -6.00 -50.70 -40.98
CA VAL A 204 -5.47 -52.03 -40.68
C VAL A 204 -6.56 -53.09 -40.76
N VAL A 205 -7.74 -52.85 -40.17
CA VAL A 205 -8.87 -53.78 -40.22
C VAL A 205 -9.32 -54.01 -41.67
N VAL A 206 -9.46 -52.95 -42.47
CA VAL A 206 -9.83 -53.07 -43.88
C VAL A 206 -8.80 -53.88 -44.66
N VAL A 207 -7.51 -53.60 -44.48
CA VAL A 207 -6.43 -54.36 -45.13
C VAL A 207 -6.49 -55.84 -44.74
N VAL A 208 -6.64 -56.15 -43.45
CA VAL A 208 -6.75 -57.53 -42.97
C VAL A 208 -7.96 -58.23 -43.58
N VAL A 209 -9.13 -57.58 -43.61
CA VAL A 209 -10.35 -58.14 -44.22
C VAL A 209 -10.12 -58.41 -45.70
N VAL A 210 -9.55 -57.46 -46.46
CA VAL A 210 -9.26 -57.64 -47.89
C VAL A 210 -8.31 -58.81 -48.12
N VAL A 211 -7.25 -58.93 -47.32
CA VAL A 211 -6.30 -60.04 -47.40
C VAL A 211 -6.98 -61.38 -47.09
N VAL A 212 -7.77 -61.45 -46.02
CA VAL A 212 -8.50 -62.68 -45.64
C VAL A 212 -9.48 -63.08 -46.74
N VAL A 213 -10.26 -62.13 -47.26
CA VAL A 213 -11.21 -62.39 -48.35
C VAL A 213 -10.46 -62.91 -49.59
N ARG A 214 -9.35 -62.28 -49.98
CA ARG A 214 -8.51 -62.76 -51.09
C ARG A 214 -8.03 -64.18 -50.86
N VAL A 215 -7.49 -64.49 -49.67
CA VAL A 215 -7.03 -65.84 -49.33
C VAL A 215 -8.17 -66.85 -49.40
N VAL A 216 -9.34 -66.53 -48.83
CA VAL A 216 -10.51 -67.41 -48.86
C VAL A 216 -10.96 -67.67 -50.30
N VAL A 217 -11.05 -66.64 -51.14
CA VAL A 217 -11.43 -66.81 -52.56
C VAL A 217 -10.44 -67.72 -53.28
N VAL A 218 -9.13 -67.50 -53.10
CA VAL A 218 -8.08 -68.34 -53.70
C VAL A 218 -8.22 -69.79 -53.24
N VAL A 219 -8.41 -70.03 -51.94
CA VAL A 219 -8.61 -71.38 -51.39
C VAL A 219 -9.85 -72.04 -51.98
N VAL A 220 -10.98 -71.34 -52.02
CA VAL A 220 -12.24 -71.85 -52.59
C VAL A 220 -12.06 -72.23 -54.06
N VAL A 221 -11.43 -71.37 -54.85
CA VAL A 221 -11.17 -71.62 -56.27
C VAL A 221 -10.28 -72.85 -56.45
N VAL A 222 -9.18 -72.95 -55.69
CA VAL A 222 -8.30 -74.14 -55.72
C VAL A 222 -9.07 -75.41 -55.37
N VAL A 223 -9.89 -75.38 -54.31
CA VAL A 223 -10.70 -76.54 -53.91
C VAL A 223 -11.69 -76.93 -55.00
N VAL A 224 -12.42 -75.97 -55.58
CA VAL A 224 -13.37 -76.21 -56.67
C VAL A 224 -12.66 -76.85 -57.87
N VAL A 225 -11.53 -76.31 -58.30
CA VAL A 225 -10.75 -76.86 -59.42
C VAL A 225 -10.30 -78.29 -59.14
N VAL A 226 -9.76 -78.56 -57.95
CA VAL A 226 -9.32 -79.91 -57.54
C VAL A 226 -10.49 -80.91 -57.54
N VAL A 227 -11.66 -80.49 -57.05
CA VAL A 227 -12.87 -81.34 -57.03
C VAL A 227 -13.35 -81.65 -58.45
N VAL A 228 -13.42 -80.65 -59.34
CA VAL A 228 -13.85 -80.82 -60.74
C VAL A 228 -12.95 -81.81 -61.47
N VAL A 229 -11.62 -81.62 -61.38
CA VAL A 229 -10.62 -82.53 -61.99
C VAL A 229 -10.80 -83.98 -61.51
N ARG A 230 -11.13 -84.17 -60.23
CA ARG A 230 -11.27 -85.50 -59.63
C ARG A 230 -12.60 -86.20 -59.98
N VAL A 231 -13.67 -85.44 -60.23
CA VAL A 231 -15.00 -85.99 -60.54
C VAL A 231 -15.16 -86.31 -62.02
N GLU A 232 -14.64 -85.48 -62.93
CA GLU A 232 -14.87 -85.63 -64.37
C GLU A 232 -13.87 -86.56 -65.09
N LYS A 233 -12.87 -87.11 -64.40
CA LYS A 233 -11.77 -87.93 -64.99
C LYS A 233 -11.09 -87.26 -66.20
N VAL A 234 -11.08 -85.93 -66.23
CA VAL A 234 -10.36 -85.17 -67.27
C VAL A 234 -8.87 -85.24 -66.91
N GLU A 235 -8.04 -85.74 -67.82
CA GLU A 235 -6.57 -85.58 -67.73
C GLU A 235 -6.24 -84.11 -67.96
N VAL A 236 -6.47 -83.28 -66.95
CA VAL A 236 -6.04 -81.88 -66.96
C VAL A 236 -4.56 -81.85 -66.59
N VAL A 237 -3.73 -81.32 -67.48
CA VAL A 237 -2.30 -81.14 -67.22
C VAL A 237 -2.15 -80.17 -66.04
N VAL A 238 -1.32 -80.51 -65.05
CA VAL A 238 -1.09 -79.71 -63.83
C VAL A 238 -0.81 -78.24 -64.16
N GLU A 239 -0.20 -77.96 -65.31
CA GLU A 239 0.04 -76.62 -65.84
C GLU A 239 -1.24 -75.80 -66.07
N GLU A 240 -2.33 -76.37 -66.58
CA GLU A 240 -3.59 -75.62 -66.83
C GLU A 240 -4.29 -75.21 -65.53
N VAL A 241 -4.25 -76.07 -64.50
CA VAL A 241 -4.78 -75.76 -63.16
C VAL A 241 -3.97 -74.63 -62.51
N ILE A 242 -2.65 -74.65 -62.65
CA ILE A 242 -1.76 -73.59 -62.16
C ILE A 242 -2.07 -72.27 -62.89
N VAL A 243 -2.28 -72.30 -64.21
CA VAL A 243 -2.61 -71.10 -65.00
C VAL A 243 -3.94 -70.48 -64.56
N VAL A 244 -4.98 -71.27 -64.31
CA VAL A 244 -6.28 -70.76 -63.81
C VAL A 244 -6.15 -70.15 -62.42
N VAL A 245 -5.42 -70.81 -61.50
CA VAL A 245 -5.18 -70.26 -60.16
C VAL A 245 -4.38 -68.96 -60.22
N ILE A 246 -3.35 -68.88 -61.06
CA ILE A 246 -2.56 -67.65 -61.28
C ILE A 246 -3.42 -66.53 -61.89
N LEU A 247 -4.26 -66.84 -62.89
CA LEU A 247 -5.16 -65.85 -63.51
C LEU A 247 -6.17 -65.29 -62.50
N VAL A 248 -6.73 -66.14 -61.64
CA VAL A 248 -7.67 -65.70 -60.60
C VAL A 248 -6.96 -64.85 -59.54
N VAL A 249 -5.74 -65.23 -59.12
CA VAL A 249 -4.92 -64.43 -58.19
C VAL A 249 -4.51 -63.08 -58.81
N ALA A 250 -4.31 -63.00 -60.13
CA ALA A 250 -3.91 -61.77 -60.82
C ALA A 250 -5.05 -60.75 -61.01
N VAL A 251 -6.31 -61.18 -60.91
CA VAL A 251 -7.51 -60.35 -61.18
C VAL A 251 -8.21 -59.87 -59.89
N ILE A 252 -7.79 -60.34 -58.71
CA ILE A 252 -8.39 -60.00 -57.39
C ILE A 252 -7.42 -59.17 -56.55
#